data_AF-A0A1C5Y6N9-F1
#
_entry.id   AF-A0A1C5Y6N9-F1
#
_cell.length_a   1.000
_cell.length_b   1.000
_cell.length_c   1.000
_cell.angle_alpha   90.00
_cell.angle_beta   90.00
_cell.angle_gamma   90.00
#
_symmetry.space_group_name_H-M   'P 1'
#
loop_
_entity.id
_entity.type
_entity.pdbx_description
1 polymer ?
#
loop_
_entity_poly.entity_id
_entity_poly.type
_entity_poly.pdbx_seq_one_letter_code
_entity_poly.pdbx_strand_id
1 'polypeptide(L)'
;MNHDINEFLPIRQGECKKNAWEEIEKKIGIIFPEDYKRFIDFHGEGGINEFLWILSPFSENENLNSIEKFNVMKDAYISMQSEFPEQFSFDFYNGKTGLFPWGITDNGDELFWNYKRDSMSYFSR
;
A
#
# COMPACT_ATOMS: atom_id res chain seq x y z
N MET A 1 -24.82 16.41 -11.39
CA MET A 1 -23.53 16.63 -12.06
C MET A 1 -22.93 15.25 -12.20
N ASN A 2 -22.74 14.74 -13.42
CA ASN A 2 -22.07 13.45 -13.63
C ASN A 2 -20.58 13.76 -13.70
N HIS A 3 -19.85 13.43 -12.64
CA HIS A 3 -18.40 13.50 -12.65
C HIS A 3 -17.87 12.19 -13.25
N ASP A 4 -17.08 12.29 -14.30
CA ASP A 4 -16.35 11.14 -14.82
C ASP A 4 -15.11 10.93 -13.96
N ILE A 5 -15.02 9.77 -13.32
CA ILE A 5 -13.88 9.42 -12.46
C ILE A 5 -12.55 9.48 -13.23
N ASN A 6 -12.59 9.27 -14.54
CA ASN A 6 -11.40 9.32 -15.39
C ASN A 6 -10.85 10.74 -15.58
N GLU A 7 -11.63 11.79 -15.28
CA GLU A 7 -11.13 13.18 -15.25
C GLU A 7 -10.16 13.41 -14.09
N PHE A 8 -10.34 12.69 -12.99
CA PHE A 8 -9.50 12.77 -11.79
C PHE A 8 -8.45 11.65 -11.73
N LEU A 9 -8.76 10.51 -12.36
CA LEU A 9 -7.96 9.30 -12.39
C LEU A 9 -7.81 8.82 -13.83
N PRO A 10 -6.95 9.48 -14.64
CA PRO A 10 -6.77 9.08 -16.02
C PRO A 10 -6.32 7.63 -16.08
N ILE A 11 -6.90 6.86 -17.01
CA ILE A 11 -6.49 5.49 -17.28
C ILE A 11 -5.06 5.54 -17.82
N ARG A 12 -4.14 4.83 -17.16
CA ARG A 12 -2.72 4.83 -17.53
C ARG A 12 -2.25 3.56 -18.21
N GLN A 13 -3.15 2.59 -18.45
CA GLN A 13 -2.88 1.26 -19.04
C GLN A 13 -1.46 1.09 -19.58
N GLY A 14 -0.55 0.66 -18.69
CA GLY A 14 0.75 0.15 -19.08
C GLY A 14 0.62 -1.34 -19.40
N GLU A 15 1.53 -1.87 -20.21
CA GLU A 15 1.66 -3.33 -20.35
C GLU A 15 2.07 -3.91 -18.98
N CYS A 16 1.10 -4.42 -18.21
CA CYS A 16 1.41 -5.17 -17.00
C CYS A 16 2.14 -6.45 -17.43
N LYS A 17 3.43 -6.55 -17.11
CA LYS A 17 4.22 -7.74 -17.42
C LYS A 17 3.49 -8.95 -16.85
N LYS A 18 3.32 -9.99 -17.68
CA LYS A 18 2.68 -11.24 -17.27
C LYS A 18 3.32 -11.72 -15.96
N ASN A 19 2.51 -11.93 -14.93
CA ASN A 19 2.89 -12.37 -13.58
C ASN A 19 3.67 -11.37 -12.70
N ALA A 20 3.76 -10.08 -13.06
CA ALA A 20 4.48 -9.08 -12.25
C ALA A 20 4.02 -9.05 -10.78
N TRP A 21 2.72 -9.15 -10.55
CA TRP A 21 2.14 -9.23 -9.21
C TRP A 21 2.60 -10.47 -8.44
N GLU A 22 2.53 -11.66 -9.04
CA GLU A 22 2.95 -12.90 -8.40
C GLU A 22 4.45 -12.87 -8.02
N GLU A 23 5.28 -12.30 -8.90
CA GLU A 23 6.72 -12.16 -8.67
C GLU A 23 7.01 -11.21 -7.49
N ILE A 24 6.37 -10.04 -7.46
CA ILE A 24 6.61 -9.05 -6.41
C ILE A 24 6.04 -9.51 -5.06
N GLU A 25 4.84 -10.10 -5.05
CA GLU A 25 4.20 -10.68 -3.87
C GLU A 25 5.09 -11.78 -3.26
N LYS A 26 5.61 -12.68 -4.10
CA LYS A 26 6.55 -13.72 -3.66
C LYS A 26 7.87 -13.14 -3.15
N LYS A 27 8.39 -12.09 -3.81
CA LYS A 27 9.66 -11.46 -3.42
C LYS A 27 9.58 -10.82 -2.04
N ILE A 28 8.47 -10.18 -1.70
CA ILE A 28 8.33 -9.41 -0.45
C ILE A 28 7.46 -10.10 0.61
N GLY A 29 6.85 -11.23 0.29
CA GLY A 29 6.07 -12.03 1.24
C GLY A 29 4.73 -11.41 1.64
N ILE A 30 4.11 -10.64 0.74
CA ILE A 30 2.78 -10.03 0.93
C ILE A 30 1.85 -10.44 -0.21
N ILE A 31 0.56 -10.48 0.06
CA ILE A 31 -0.47 -10.59 -0.98
C ILE A 31 -1.24 -9.27 -0.95
N PHE A 32 -1.22 -8.53 -2.05
CA PHE A 32 -1.91 -7.24 -2.11
C PHE A 32 -3.42 -7.43 -2.29
N PRO A 33 -4.26 -6.51 -1.78
CA PRO A 33 -5.69 -6.53 -2.04
C PRO A 33 -5.98 -6.55 -3.54
N GLU A 34 -6.91 -7.41 -3.95
CA GLU A 34 -7.22 -7.65 -5.36
C GLU A 34 -7.79 -6.41 -6.06
N ASP A 35 -8.55 -5.60 -5.34
CA ASP A 35 -9.06 -4.31 -5.81
C ASP A 35 -7.96 -3.26 -5.98
N TYR A 36 -6.98 -3.22 -5.08
CA TYR A 36 -5.79 -2.38 -5.25
C TYR A 36 -4.95 -2.78 -6.47
N LYS A 37 -4.72 -4.09 -6.68
CA LYS A 37 -4.00 -4.55 -7.87
C LYS A 37 -4.68 -4.09 -9.16
N ARG A 38 -6.01 -4.24 -9.24
CA ARG A 38 -6.81 -3.73 -10.34
C ARG A 38 -6.71 -2.21 -10.46
N PHE A 39 -6.78 -1.48 -9.35
CA PHE A 39 -6.64 -0.03 -9.38
C PHE A 39 -5.31 0.39 -10.01
N ILE A 40 -4.19 -0.20 -9.57
CA ILE A 40 -2.86 0.09 -10.12
C ILE A 40 -2.75 -0.33 -11.59
N ASP A 41 -3.28 -1.49 -11.98
CA ASP A 41 -3.25 -1.94 -13.38
C ASP A 41 -4.04 -0.98 -14.31
N PHE A 42 -5.13 -0.38 -13.82
CA PHE A 42 -5.98 0.50 -14.61
C PHE A 42 -5.52 1.97 -14.59
N HIS A 43 -5.25 2.52 -13.40
CA HIS A 43 -4.98 3.95 -13.18
C HIS A 43 -3.51 4.26 -12.89
N GLY A 44 -2.72 3.26 -12.48
CA GLY A 44 -1.33 3.43 -12.08
C GLY A 44 -1.17 4.12 -10.73
N GLU A 45 0.08 4.48 -10.45
CA GLU A 45 0.50 5.27 -9.29
C GLU A 45 0.41 6.78 -9.54
N GLY A 46 0.40 7.57 -8.46
CA GLY A 46 0.45 9.04 -8.54
C GLY A 46 -0.61 9.75 -7.71
N GLY A 47 -0.72 11.06 -7.94
CA GLY A 47 -1.60 11.95 -7.19
C GLY A 47 -3.04 11.96 -7.71
N ILE A 48 -4.00 11.96 -6.79
CA ILE A 48 -5.41 12.26 -7.01
C ILE A 48 -5.65 13.65 -6.46
N ASN A 49 -6.05 14.56 -7.35
CA ASN A 49 -6.35 15.95 -6.99
C ASN A 49 -5.19 16.65 -6.25
N GLU A 50 -3.94 16.31 -6.58
CA GLU A 50 -2.70 16.81 -5.93
C GLU A 50 -2.65 16.57 -4.41
N PHE A 51 -3.57 15.77 -3.86
CA PHE A 51 -3.75 15.59 -2.42
C PHE A 51 -3.41 14.17 -1.99
N LEU A 52 -4.07 13.17 -2.59
CA LEU A 52 -3.86 11.76 -2.23
C LEU A 52 -2.91 11.10 -3.21
N TRP A 53 -1.76 10.64 -2.73
CA TRP A 53 -0.75 9.98 -3.56
C TRP A 53 -0.81 8.48 -3.36
N ILE A 54 -1.15 7.75 -4.42
CA ILE A 54 -1.21 6.30 -4.43
C ILE A 54 0.19 5.74 -4.69
N LEU A 55 0.65 4.89 -3.78
CA LEU A 55 1.92 4.17 -3.89
C LEU A 55 1.75 2.91 -4.74
N SER A 56 2.84 2.44 -5.32
CA SER A 56 2.90 1.23 -6.15
C SER A 56 4.19 0.48 -5.89
N PRO A 57 4.18 -0.87 -5.84
CA PRO A 57 5.41 -1.63 -5.68
C PRO A 57 6.27 -1.65 -6.97
N PHE A 58 5.72 -1.17 -8.09
CA PHE A 58 6.39 -1.12 -9.39
C PHE A 58 6.98 0.26 -9.72
N SER A 59 6.72 1.27 -8.88
CA SER A 59 7.21 2.63 -9.11
C SER A 59 8.73 2.68 -9.18
N GLU A 60 9.27 3.29 -10.23
CA GLU A 60 10.70 3.65 -10.30
C GLU A 60 11.03 4.89 -9.46
N ASN A 61 10.01 5.69 -9.12
CA ASN A 61 10.15 6.81 -8.19
C ASN A 61 10.07 6.29 -6.75
N GLU A 62 11.18 6.35 -6.01
CA GLU A 62 11.26 5.93 -4.60
C GLU A 62 10.21 6.63 -3.72
N ASN A 63 9.80 7.85 -4.08
CA ASN A 63 8.76 8.58 -3.34
C ASN A 63 7.34 8.02 -3.52
N LEU A 64 7.12 7.23 -4.58
CA LEU A 64 5.85 6.54 -4.85
C LEU A 64 5.99 5.02 -4.73
N ASN A 65 7.19 4.51 -4.43
CA ASN A 65 7.40 3.07 -4.28
C ASN A 65 6.94 2.58 -2.90
N SER A 66 5.95 1.71 -2.86
CA SER A 66 5.37 1.23 -1.60
C SER A 66 6.37 0.41 -0.75
N ILE A 67 7.34 -0.26 -1.39
CA ILE A 67 8.37 -1.05 -0.70
C ILE A 67 9.43 -0.13 -0.08
N GLU A 68 9.86 0.89 -0.82
CA GLU A 68 10.79 1.90 -0.27
C GLU A 68 10.14 2.68 0.88
N LYS A 69 8.87 3.10 0.71
CA LYS A 69 8.11 3.74 1.77
C LYS A 69 7.91 2.83 2.98
N PHE A 70 7.66 1.54 2.79
CA PHE A 70 7.57 0.59 3.91
C PHE A 70 8.84 0.64 4.78
N ASN A 71 10.02 0.64 4.17
CA ASN A 71 11.28 0.68 4.92
C ASN A 71 11.45 1.99 5.69
N VAL A 72 11.23 3.13 5.03
CA VAL A 72 11.39 4.46 5.65
C VAL A 72 10.38 4.69 6.79
N MET A 73 9.09 4.40 6.53
CA MET A 73 8.02 4.62 7.49
C MET A 73 8.17 3.69 8.70
N LYS A 74 8.62 2.45 8.50
CA LYS A 74 8.83 1.48 9.57
C LYS A 74 9.83 1.99 10.61
N ASP A 75 10.96 2.52 10.18
CA ASP A 75 12.01 2.99 11.09
C ASP A 75 11.55 4.22 11.90
N ALA A 76 10.85 5.14 11.24
CA ALA A 76 10.23 6.30 11.90
C ALA A 76 9.17 5.86 12.92
N TYR A 77 8.29 4.92 12.54
CA TYR A 77 7.23 4.42 13.40
C TYR A 77 7.80 3.68 14.62
N ILE A 78 8.82 2.83 14.46
CA ILE A 78 9.47 2.11 15.58
C ILE A 78 10.09 3.11 16.58
N SER A 79 10.69 4.18 16.07
CA SER A 79 11.25 5.24 16.91
C SER A 79 10.14 5.91 17.73
N MET A 80 9.02 6.27 17.09
CA MET A 80 7.86 6.86 17.77
C MET A 80 7.16 5.90 18.73
N GLN A 81 7.12 4.60 18.42
CA GLN A 81 6.59 3.57 19.31
C GLN A 81 7.41 3.43 20.60
N SER A 82 8.72 3.65 20.52
CA SER A 82 9.60 3.62 21.69
C SER A 82 9.37 4.82 22.64
N GLU A 83 9.02 5.98 22.08
CA GLU A 83 8.75 7.21 22.84
C GLU A 83 7.29 7.33 23.31
N PHE A 84 6.34 6.89 22.47
CA PHE A 84 4.90 7.06 22.65
C PHE A 84 4.11 5.75 22.41
N PRO A 85 4.37 4.69 23.19
CA PRO A 85 3.81 3.36 22.93
C PRO A 85 2.28 3.30 22.93
N GLU A 86 1.61 4.17 23.71
CA GLU A 86 0.14 4.23 23.75
C GLU A 86 -0.48 4.84 22.48
N GLN A 87 0.27 5.69 21.77
CA GLN A 87 -0.19 6.32 20.53
C GLN A 87 0.16 5.47 19.29
N PHE A 88 1.20 4.65 19.39
CA PHE A 88 1.74 3.84 18.29
C PHE A 88 1.57 2.33 18.59
N SER A 89 0.31 1.86 18.56
CA SER A 89 -0.07 0.52 19.01
C SER A 89 -0.01 -0.59 17.96
N PHE A 90 0.23 -0.26 16.68
CA PHE A 90 0.36 -1.24 15.60
C PHE A 90 1.81 -1.65 15.35
N ASP A 91 1.99 -2.88 14.88
CA ASP A 91 3.26 -3.35 14.30
C ASP A 91 3.24 -3.22 12.78
N PHE A 92 4.41 -3.00 12.18
CA PHE A 92 4.58 -3.11 10.73
C PHE A 92 4.50 -4.57 10.26
N TYR A 93 4.12 -4.75 8.99
CA TYR A 93 3.86 -6.06 8.41
C TYR A 93 5.05 -7.01 8.58
N ASN A 94 4.79 -8.17 9.18
CA ASN A 94 5.81 -9.18 9.52
C ASN A 94 5.72 -10.46 8.67
N GLY A 95 5.01 -10.40 7.54
CA GLY A 95 4.68 -11.58 6.71
C GLY A 95 3.38 -12.29 7.09
N LYS A 96 2.67 -11.82 8.14
CA LYS A 96 1.37 -12.36 8.55
C LYS A 96 0.37 -11.27 8.94
N THR A 97 0.82 -10.29 9.71
CA THR A 97 -0.03 -9.21 10.24
C THR A 97 0.75 -7.91 10.29
N GLY A 98 0.04 -6.79 10.32
CA GLY A 98 0.63 -5.48 10.56
C GLY A 98 0.42 -4.49 9.42
N LEU A 99 1.01 -3.32 9.59
CA LEU A 99 0.87 -2.19 8.67
C LEU A 99 1.72 -2.35 7.42
N PHE A 100 1.14 -2.06 6.25
CA PHE A 100 1.87 -1.91 4.99
C PHE A 100 1.33 -0.68 4.23
N PRO A 101 2.18 0.22 3.73
CA PRO A 101 1.75 1.49 3.18
C PRO A 101 1.15 1.34 1.78
N TRP A 102 0.12 2.14 1.50
CA TRP A 102 -0.52 2.21 0.18
C TRP A 102 -0.66 3.63 -0.34
N GLY A 103 -0.54 4.62 0.53
CA GLY A 103 -0.72 6.01 0.15
C GLY A 103 -0.08 6.97 1.13
N ILE A 104 0.07 8.21 0.67
CA ILE A 104 0.37 9.37 1.50
C ILE A 104 -0.51 10.53 1.07
N THR A 105 -0.72 11.51 1.94
CA THR A 105 -1.34 12.78 1.56
C THR A 105 -0.31 13.88 1.39
N ASP A 106 -0.68 14.97 0.73
CA ASP A 106 0.18 16.16 0.55
C ASP A 106 0.56 16.83 1.88
N ASN A 107 -0.30 16.73 2.89
CA ASN A 107 -0.10 17.24 4.24
C ASN A 107 0.67 16.26 5.15
N GLY A 108 1.15 15.14 4.60
CA GLY A 108 2.08 14.24 5.29
C GLY A 108 1.44 13.10 6.09
N ASP A 109 0.15 12.81 5.90
CA ASP A 109 -0.45 11.63 6.50
C ASP A 109 0.03 10.37 5.78
N GLU A 110 0.35 9.33 6.55
CA GLU A 110 0.75 8.02 6.04
C GLU A 110 -0.43 7.05 6.09
N LEU A 111 -0.71 6.38 4.97
CA LEU A 111 -1.89 5.53 4.83
C LEU A 111 -1.47 4.07 4.69
N PHE A 112 -2.01 3.23 5.59
CA PHE A 112 -1.64 1.82 5.70
C PHE A 112 -2.84 0.89 5.53
N TRP A 113 -2.59 -0.27 4.94
CA TRP A 113 -3.42 -1.43 5.19
C TRP A 113 -2.98 -2.04 6.51
N ASN A 114 -3.94 -2.51 7.30
CA ASN A 114 -3.67 -3.24 8.53
C ASN A 114 -4.01 -4.72 8.30
N TYR A 115 -3.02 -5.49 7.85
CA TYR A 115 -3.20 -6.91 7.60
C TYR A 115 -3.53 -7.63 8.90
N LYS A 116 -4.68 -8.28 8.91
CA LYS A 116 -5.12 -9.14 10.00
C LYS A 116 -4.88 -10.58 9.61
N ARG A 117 -4.52 -11.39 10.59
CA ARG A 117 -4.53 -12.84 10.40
C ARG A 117 -5.98 -13.20 10.11
N ASP A 118 -6.20 -13.86 8.99
CA ASP A 118 -7.55 -14.29 8.62
C ASP A 118 -8.12 -15.11 9.78
N SER A 119 -9.29 -14.72 10.30
CA SER A 119 -9.91 -15.35 11.47
C SER A 119 -10.43 -16.77 11.17
N MET A 120 -10.27 -17.27 9.94
CA MET A 120 -10.76 -18.57 9.49
C MET A 120 -9.66 -19.63 9.37
N SER A 121 -9.22 -20.11 10.54
CA SER A 121 -8.84 -21.51 10.72
C SER A 121 -9.24 -22.00 12.13
N TYR A 122 -10.49 -21.74 12.52
CA TYR A 122 -11.14 -22.40 13.66
C TYR A 122 -12.55 -22.87 13.28
N PHE A 123 -12.68 -23.60 12.17
CA PHE A 123 -13.79 -24.54 12.05
C PHE A 123 -13.30 -25.89 11.51
N SER A 124 -13.28 -26.85 12.45
CA SER A 124 -13.38 -28.33 12.36
C SER A 124 -12.36 -29.07 11.48
N ARG A 125 -11.49 -29.93 12.04
CA ARG A 125 -11.77 -31.31 12.55
C ARG A 125 -12.46 -32.19 11.52
#